data_AF-A0AAN8W9M8-F1
#
_entry.id   AF-A0AAN8W9M8-F1
#
_cell.length_a   1.000
_cell.length_b   1.000
_cell.length_c   1.000
_cell.angle_alpha   90.00
_cell.angle_beta   90.00
_cell.angle_gamma   90.00
#
_symmetry.space_group_name_H-M   'P 1'
#
loop_
_entity.id
_entity.type
_entity.pdbx_description
1 polymer ?
#
loop_
_entity_poly.entity_id
_entity_poly.type
_entity_poly.pdbx_seq_one_letter_code
_entity_poly.pdbx_strand_id
1 'polypeptide(L)'
;MGTYLIRPIILLIYLLTLALLCQCITTFESDDGAENHNEARESVELRTPPEKYLELQPDSSFKIAVFADLHFGEDAWTDWGPKQDVNSLKVMSTILDRESPDFVIYLGDVITANNVAIPNASLYWEQAISPTKARGIPWASVFGNHDDAPFEWPIEWFSATGVPQLHCADKSSSYSGEEDCSFKGTPRLQLMKNEIEQNALSFSKFGPRDLWPSVSNYVLRLSSSDDPEKPVAFLYFLDSGGGSYPEIISSAQADWFKHKSQEINPDSSIPEIMFWHIPSTAYKKVAPMLYIWKPCVGSINKESVAAQEAEMGIMDLLVKRPSVKAVFVGHNHGLDWCCPYNKLWLCYARHTGYGGYGNWPRGARILEITRQPFSLKSWIRMEDGKSHSEVILSS
;
A
#
# COMPACT_ATOMS: atom_id res chain seq x y z
N MET A 1 32.38 11.88 62.11
CA MET A 1 32.64 11.86 63.57
C MET A 1 31.36 12.33 64.24
N GLY A 2 30.84 11.64 65.26
CA GLY A 2 29.53 11.95 65.86
C GLY A 2 28.32 11.32 65.15
N THR A 3 27.27 11.03 65.92
CA THR A 3 26.04 10.29 65.54
C THR A 3 24.82 10.82 66.34
N TYR A 4 23.66 10.15 66.21
CA TYR A 4 22.37 10.36 66.90
C TYR A 4 21.49 11.50 66.30
N LEU A 5 20.15 11.43 66.29
CA LEU A 5 19.18 10.60 67.05
C LEU A 5 18.06 9.94 66.17
N ILE A 6 17.65 8.71 66.53
CA ILE A 6 16.27 8.22 66.85
C ILE A 6 15.07 8.82 66.04
N ARG A 7 14.04 8.12 65.48
CA ARG A 7 13.57 6.72 65.20
C ARG A 7 12.07 6.85 64.75
N PRO A 8 11.20 5.81 64.56
CA PRO A 8 11.32 4.38 64.14
C PRO A 8 10.25 3.92 63.08
N ILE A 9 10.15 2.58 62.82
CA ILE A 9 9.07 1.78 62.13
C ILE A 9 8.75 2.13 60.64
N ILE A 10 8.48 1.20 59.69
CA ILE A 10 8.08 -0.24 59.72
C ILE A 10 8.98 -1.14 58.81
N LEU A 11 9.01 -2.44 59.14
CA LEU A 11 9.61 -3.58 58.40
C LEU A 11 8.58 -4.75 58.43
N LEU A 12 8.58 -5.83 57.62
CA LEU A 12 9.60 -6.44 56.73
C LEU A 12 8.90 -7.21 55.57
N ILE A 13 9.67 -7.56 54.52
CA ILE A 13 9.33 -8.43 53.37
C ILE A 13 9.25 -9.93 53.76
N TYR A 14 8.42 -10.75 53.09
CA TYR A 14 8.65 -12.17 52.67
C TYR A 14 7.36 -12.68 51.98
N LEU A 15 7.24 -12.96 50.67
CA LEU A 15 7.91 -13.85 49.70
C LEU A 15 7.58 -15.37 49.79
N LEU A 16 7.04 -15.86 48.66
CA LEU A 16 7.14 -17.21 48.05
C LEU A 16 6.21 -18.39 48.44
N THR A 17 5.91 -19.17 47.39
CA THR A 17 5.27 -20.51 47.30
C THR A 17 3.79 -20.69 47.67
N LEU A 18 2.96 -21.00 46.65
CA LEU A 18 2.53 -22.38 46.40
C LEU A 18 2.16 -22.59 44.92
N ALA A 19 2.28 -23.83 44.42
CA ALA A 19 1.91 -24.26 43.07
C ALA A 19 1.60 -25.77 43.08
N LEU A 20 1.09 -26.31 41.95
CA LEU A 20 0.59 -27.70 41.76
C LEU A 20 -0.71 -28.05 42.53
N LEU A 21 -1.46 -29.10 42.19
CA LEU A 21 -2.01 -29.65 40.92
C LEU A 21 -2.85 -30.91 41.27
N CYS A 22 -3.73 -31.35 40.37
CA CYS A 22 -4.38 -32.68 40.33
C CYS A 22 -5.38 -33.12 41.45
N GLN A 23 -6.67 -32.95 41.14
CA GLN A 23 -7.67 -34.03 40.88
C GLN A 23 -7.82 -35.25 41.83
N CYS A 24 -9.03 -35.39 42.38
CA CYS A 24 -9.91 -36.60 42.44
C CYS A 24 -11.36 -36.10 42.73
N ILE A 25 -12.50 -36.58 42.17
CA ILE A 25 -13.01 -37.93 41.80
C ILE A 25 -13.37 -38.74 43.07
N THR A 26 -14.61 -39.15 43.41
CA THR A 26 -16.02 -38.93 42.96
C THR A 26 -16.96 -38.97 44.22
N THR A 27 -18.32 -39.06 44.27
CA THR A 27 -19.48 -39.27 43.35
C THR A 27 -20.82 -38.80 44.02
N PHE A 28 -21.94 -38.84 43.28
CA PHE A 28 -23.37 -38.98 43.70
C PHE A 28 -23.88 -38.48 45.07
N GLU A 29 -24.89 -37.60 45.06
CA GLU A 29 -26.31 -38.01 45.22
C GLU A 29 -27.26 -36.92 44.65
N SER A 30 -28.58 -37.15 44.66
CA SER A 30 -29.58 -36.40 43.88
C SER A 30 -30.79 -35.96 44.71
N ASP A 31 -31.41 -34.82 44.38
CA ASP A 31 -32.85 -34.59 44.58
C ASP A 31 -33.43 -33.62 43.52
N ASP A 32 -34.74 -33.67 43.30
CA ASP A 32 -35.46 -32.95 42.24
C ASP A 32 -35.96 -31.56 42.66
N GLY A 33 -36.12 -30.65 41.68
CA GLY A 33 -36.69 -29.32 41.92
C GLY A 33 -36.73 -28.42 40.68
N ALA A 34 -37.78 -28.54 39.87
CA ALA A 34 -37.93 -27.75 38.64
C ALA A 34 -38.69 -26.43 38.89
N GLU A 35 -38.10 -25.30 38.51
CA GLU A 35 -38.82 -24.05 38.28
C GLU A 35 -38.24 -23.30 37.06
N ASN A 36 -39.11 -22.62 36.30
CA ASN A 36 -38.89 -22.40 34.86
C ASN A 36 -38.73 -20.92 34.50
N HIS A 37 -37.50 -20.42 34.49
CA HIS A 37 -37.17 -19.03 34.14
C HIS A 37 -36.61 -18.89 32.71
N ASN A 38 -37.51 -18.55 31.77
CA ASN A 38 -37.13 -18.10 30.43
C ASN A 38 -36.55 -16.68 30.47
N GLU A 39 -35.25 -16.53 30.75
CA GLU A 39 -34.51 -15.34 30.33
C GLU A 39 -34.22 -15.42 28.83
N ALA A 40 -35.03 -14.72 28.03
CA ALA A 40 -34.75 -14.50 26.61
C ALA A 40 -33.49 -13.62 26.48
N ARG A 41 -32.33 -14.27 26.39
CA ARG A 41 -31.02 -13.60 26.31
C ARG A 41 -30.84 -12.95 24.93
N GLU A 42 -31.41 -11.76 24.77
CA GLU A 42 -31.37 -10.97 23.54
C GLU A 42 -29.92 -10.69 23.14
N SER A 43 -29.42 -11.46 22.16
CA SER A 43 -28.08 -11.29 21.61
C SER A 43 -28.07 -10.03 20.76
N VAL A 44 -27.60 -8.93 21.34
CA VAL A 44 -27.29 -7.71 20.59
C VAL A 44 -26.18 -8.03 19.59
N GLU A 45 -26.56 -8.35 18.36
CA GLU A 45 -25.64 -8.37 17.25
C GLU A 45 -25.02 -6.97 17.12
N LEU A 46 -23.72 -6.89 17.42
CA LEU A 46 -22.90 -5.75 17.05
C LEU A 46 -22.90 -5.68 15.53
N ARG A 47 -23.83 -4.90 14.97
CA ARG A 47 -23.91 -4.59 13.55
C ARG A 47 -22.61 -3.92 13.13
N THR A 48 -21.68 -4.72 12.62
CA THR A 48 -20.53 -4.23 11.85
C THR A 48 -21.07 -3.30 10.77
N PRO A 49 -20.50 -2.09 10.59
CA PRO A 49 -20.89 -1.25 9.47
C PRO A 49 -20.65 -2.05 8.18
N PRO A 50 -21.56 -1.96 7.18
CA PRO A 50 -21.46 -2.75 5.95
C PRO A 50 -20.11 -2.49 5.28
N GLU A 51 -19.42 -3.55 4.87
CA GLU A 51 -18.06 -3.42 4.33
C GLU A 51 -18.07 -2.58 3.05
N LYS A 52 -17.20 -1.57 2.98
CA LYS A 52 -17.06 -0.68 1.83
C LYS A 52 -16.49 -1.46 0.63
N TYR A 53 -17.31 -1.71 -0.40
CA TYR A 53 -16.94 -2.36 -1.66
C TYR A 53 -16.97 -1.38 -2.84
N LEU A 54 -16.32 -1.74 -3.94
CA LEU A 54 -16.33 -0.97 -5.19
C LEU A 54 -17.50 -1.43 -6.07
N GLU A 55 -18.16 -0.49 -6.74
CA GLU A 55 -19.35 -0.75 -7.57
C GLU A 55 -19.06 -0.58 -9.07
N LEU A 56 -19.27 -1.66 -9.82
CA LEU A 56 -19.40 -1.65 -11.29
C LEU A 56 -20.90 -1.55 -11.65
N GLN A 57 -21.26 -0.70 -12.61
CA GLN A 57 -22.65 -0.63 -13.11
C GLN A 57 -22.87 -1.70 -14.19
N PRO A 58 -24.07 -2.29 -14.33
CA PRO A 58 -24.21 -3.60 -14.96
C PRO A 58 -23.83 -3.63 -16.45
N ASP A 59 -24.10 -2.53 -17.16
CA ASP A 59 -23.82 -2.33 -18.58
C ASP A 59 -22.56 -1.46 -18.84
N SER A 60 -21.73 -1.20 -17.83
CA SER A 60 -20.50 -0.40 -17.96
C SER A 60 -19.22 -1.23 -17.83
N SER A 61 -18.10 -0.65 -18.24
CA SER A 61 -16.81 -1.01 -17.67
C SER A 61 -16.62 -0.32 -16.31
N PHE A 62 -15.65 -0.80 -15.54
CA PHE A 62 -15.09 -0.10 -14.38
C PHE A 62 -13.62 0.19 -14.66
N LYS A 63 -13.25 1.47 -14.68
CA LYS A 63 -11.93 1.95 -15.09
C LYS A 63 -11.10 2.41 -13.90
N ILE A 64 -9.85 1.93 -13.85
CA ILE A 64 -8.88 2.28 -12.81
C ILE A 64 -7.71 3.02 -13.46
N ALA A 65 -7.34 4.19 -12.93
CA ALA A 65 -6.05 4.80 -13.21
C ALA A 65 -5.02 4.39 -12.14
N VAL A 66 -3.87 3.88 -12.56
CA VAL A 66 -2.80 3.39 -11.68
C VAL A 66 -1.64 4.36 -11.79
N PHE A 67 -1.46 5.19 -10.75
CA PHE A 67 -0.34 6.11 -10.61
C PHE A 67 0.75 5.45 -9.77
N ALA A 68 1.97 5.42 -10.29
CA ALA A 68 3.15 4.94 -9.60
C ALA A 68 4.24 6.02 -9.64
N ASP A 69 5.16 5.96 -8.69
CA ASP A 69 6.43 6.69 -8.74
C ASP A 69 6.20 8.21 -8.92
N LEU A 70 5.46 8.80 -7.98
CA LEU A 70 5.06 10.21 -8.01
C LEU A 70 6.10 11.14 -7.39
N HIS A 71 6.85 10.66 -6.40
CA HIS A 71 8.00 11.33 -5.78
C HIS A 71 7.73 12.76 -5.28
N PHE A 72 6.55 13.02 -4.71
CA PHE A 72 6.24 14.34 -4.17
C PHE A 72 7.18 14.73 -3.01
N GLY A 73 7.58 16.00 -2.99
CA GLY A 73 8.44 16.56 -1.94
C GLY A 73 9.93 16.24 -2.08
N GLU A 74 10.38 15.68 -3.20
CA GLU A 74 11.80 15.62 -3.56
C GLU A 74 12.40 17.03 -3.65
N ASP A 75 13.62 17.22 -3.14
CA ASP A 75 14.39 18.47 -3.17
C ASP A 75 13.58 19.73 -2.80
N ALA A 76 12.67 19.58 -1.82
CA ALA A 76 11.71 20.60 -1.39
C ALA A 76 12.32 21.93 -0.90
N TRP A 77 13.62 21.94 -0.58
CA TRP A 77 14.40 23.13 -0.20
C TRP A 77 14.91 23.92 -1.43
N THR A 78 14.55 23.54 -2.66
CA THR A 78 14.98 24.16 -3.92
C THR A 78 13.81 24.71 -4.74
N ASP A 79 14.09 25.57 -5.72
CA ASP A 79 13.11 25.95 -6.76
C ASP A 79 12.74 24.80 -7.72
N TRP A 80 13.46 23.67 -7.68
CA TRP A 80 13.28 22.56 -8.62
C TRP A 80 12.22 21.56 -8.14
N GLY A 81 12.23 21.18 -6.86
CA GLY A 81 11.32 20.19 -6.27
C GLY A 81 9.83 20.56 -6.39
N PRO A 82 9.38 21.70 -5.80
CA PRO A 82 8.00 22.17 -5.89
C PRO A 82 7.52 22.41 -7.34
N LYS A 83 8.46 22.66 -8.26
CA LYS A 83 8.16 22.77 -9.70
C LYS A 83 7.88 21.40 -10.33
N GLN A 84 8.52 20.33 -9.86
CA GLN A 84 8.21 18.96 -10.28
C GLN A 84 6.87 18.51 -9.72
N ASP A 85 6.58 18.75 -8.45
CA ASP A 85 5.24 18.51 -7.87
C ASP A 85 4.12 19.15 -8.71
N VAL A 86 4.30 20.43 -9.07
CA VAL A 86 3.37 21.19 -9.93
C VAL A 86 3.28 20.61 -11.35
N ASN A 87 4.27 19.86 -11.83
CA ASN A 87 4.18 19.12 -13.08
C ASN A 87 3.50 17.75 -12.90
N SER A 88 3.80 16.99 -11.84
CA SER A 88 3.08 15.77 -11.45
C SER A 88 1.56 16.02 -11.38
N LEU A 89 1.14 17.09 -10.72
CA LEU A 89 -0.28 17.49 -10.60
C LEU A 89 -0.95 17.76 -11.97
N LYS A 90 -0.20 18.25 -12.97
CA LYS A 90 -0.70 18.45 -14.34
C LYS A 90 -0.81 17.12 -15.09
N VAL A 91 0.16 16.22 -14.97
CA VAL A 91 0.12 14.88 -15.57
C VAL A 91 -1.10 14.12 -15.04
N MET A 92 -1.23 14.04 -13.72
CA MET A 92 -2.35 13.37 -13.04
C MET A 92 -3.69 13.97 -13.46
N SER A 93 -3.84 15.31 -13.36
CA SER A 93 -5.08 15.99 -13.80
C SER A 93 -5.42 15.69 -15.26
N THR A 94 -4.43 15.79 -16.16
CA THR A 94 -4.61 15.52 -17.58
C THR A 94 -5.06 14.08 -17.83
N ILE A 95 -4.54 13.11 -17.10
CA ILE A 95 -4.93 11.70 -17.23
C ILE A 95 -6.33 11.47 -16.67
N LEU A 96 -6.64 12.00 -15.49
CA LEU A 96 -7.98 11.90 -14.89
C LEU A 96 -9.06 12.52 -15.80
N ASP A 97 -8.79 13.70 -16.38
CA ASP A 97 -9.73 14.38 -17.29
C ASP A 97 -9.88 13.66 -18.65
N ARG A 98 -8.81 13.01 -19.14
CA ARG A 98 -8.81 12.25 -20.41
C ARG A 98 -9.45 10.87 -20.29
N GLU A 99 -9.41 10.26 -19.12
CA GLU A 99 -9.86 8.88 -18.90
C GLU A 99 -11.17 8.77 -18.13
N SER A 100 -11.47 9.73 -17.24
CA SER A 100 -12.60 9.69 -16.31
C SER A 100 -12.72 8.33 -15.58
N PRO A 101 -11.70 7.92 -14.80
CA PRO A 101 -11.72 6.63 -14.12
C PRO A 101 -12.66 6.62 -12.91
N ASP A 102 -13.30 5.49 -12.67
CA ASP A 102 -14.15 5.24 -11.49
C ASP A 102 -13.33 5.09 -10.20
N PHE A 103 -12.04 4.74 -10.33
CA PHE A 103 -11.14 4.49 -9.21
C PHE A 103 -9.69 4.86 -9.52
N VAL A 104 -8.91 5.19 -8.48
CA VAL A 104 -7.45 5.40 -8.60
C VAL A 104 -6.69 4.43 -7.68
N ILE A 105 -5.57 3.91 -8.17
CA ILE A 105 -4.59 3.19 -7.35
C ILE A 105 -3.29 3.97 -7.30
N TYR A 106 -2.80 4.22 -6.09
CA TYR A 106 -1.46 4.73 -5.81
C TYR A 106 -0.54 3.53 -5.52
N LEU A 107 0.38 3.25 -6.43
CA LEU A 107 1.20 2.03 -6.49
C LEU A 107 2.62 2.26 -5.96
N GLY A 108 2.71 2.87 -4.78
CA GLY A 108 3.95 3.19 -4.08
C GLY A 108 4.74 4.37 -4.65
N ASP A 109 5.68 4.84 -3.83
CA ASP A 109 6.53 6.01 -4.05
C ASP A 109 5.70 7.25 -4.41
N VAL A 110 4.63 7.44 -3.63
CA VAL A 110 3.74 8.60 -3.67
C VAL A 110 4.50 9.84 -3.21
N ILE A 111 5.32 9.69 -2.17
CA ILE A 111 6.25 10.69 -1.66
C ILE A 111 7.68 10.14 -1.67
N THR A 112 8.67 11.02 -1.82
CA THR A 112 10.08 10.59 -1.83
C THR A 112 10.62 10.23 -0.44
N ALA A 113 10.05 10.84 0.61
CA ALA A 113 10.43 10.83 2.04
C ALA A 113 11.91 11.08 2.40
N ASN A 114 12.89 10.41 1.78
CA ASN A 114 14.31 10.60 2.06
C ASN A 114 14.85 12.00 1.69
N ASN A 115 14.15 12.76 0.85
CA ASN A 115 14.43 14.19 0.62
C ASN A 115 13.34 15.13 1.20
N VAL A 116 12.49 14.64 2.12
CA VAL A 116 11.40 15.46 2.71
C VAL A 116 11.87 16.14 4.00
N ALA A 117 12.53 17.29 3.85
CA ALA A 117 13.09 18.11 4.94
C ALA A 117 12.04 18.88 5.78
N ILE A 118 10.92 18.25 6.18
CA ILE A 118 9.89 18.85 7.04
C ILE A 118 9.38 17.87 8.12
N PRO A 119 8.92 18.36 9.30
CA PRO A 119 8.40 17.49 10.38
C PRO A 119 7.09 16.74 10.07
N ASN A 120 6.45 16.99 8.92
CA ASN A 120 5.20 16.33 8.54
C ASN A 120 5.13 16.06 7.02
N ALA A 121 5.73 14.95 6.60
CA ALA A 121 5.73 14.52 5.20
C ALA A 121 4.33 14.21 4.64
N SER A 122 3.31 13.98 5.48
CA SER A 122 1.95 13.73 5.02
C SER A 122 1.29 14.92 4.29
N LEU A 123 1.87 16.13 4.37
CA LEU A 123 1.47 17.25 3.51
C LEU A 123 1.69 16.93 2.02
N TYR A 124 2.79 16.27 1.67
CA TYR A 124 3.06 15.83 0.30
C TYR A 124 2.14 14.67 -0.14
N TRP A 125 1.73 13.81 0.80
CA TRP A 125 0.71 12.79 0.54
C TRP A 125 -0.64 13.42 0.19
N GLU A 126 -1.11 14.36 1.01
CA GLU A 126 -2.34 15.13 0.76
C GLU A 126 -2.29 15.94 -0.56
N GLN A 127 -1.11 16.47 -0.90
CA GLN A 127 -0.86 17.13 -2.19
C GLN A 127 -0.94 16.15 -3.37
N ALA A 128 -0.32 14.97 -3.26
CA ALA A 128 -0.33 13.92 -4.29
C ALA A 128 -1.74 13.37 -4.56
N ILE A 129 -2.56 13.17 -3.53
CA ILE A 129 -3.96 12.71 -3.69
C ILE A 129 -4.91 13.83 -4.16
N SER A 130 -4.49 15.10 -4.11
CA SER A 130 -5.37 16.25 -4.37
C SER A 130 -6.08 16.26 -5.73
N PRO A 131 -5.48 15.83 -6.88
CA PRO A 131 -6.20 15.81 -8.17
C PRO A 131 -7.36 14.81 -8.20
N THR A 132 -7.21 13.70 -7.48
CA THR A 132 -8.19 12.62 -7.36
C THR A 132 -9.30 13.02 -6.39
N LYS A 133 -8.91 13.49 -5.19
CA LYS A 133 -9.77 14.01 -4.13
C LYS A 133 -10.65 15.17 -4.62
N ALA A 134 -10.10 16.11 -5.41
CA ALA A 134 -10.83 17.23 -5.98
C ALA A 134 -11.87 16.85 -7.04
N ARG A 135 -11.75 15.66 -7.65
CA ARG A 135 -12.72 15.12 -8.63
C ARG A 135 -13.76 14.20 -7.99
N GLY A 136 -13.68 13.96 -6.68
CA GLY A 136 -14.56 13.04 -5.96
C GLY A 136 -14.32 11.56 -6.26
N ILE A 137 -13.25 11.23 -6.98
CA ILE A 137 -12.93 9.86 -7.39
C ILE A 137 -12.38 9.10 -6.17
N PRO A 138 -12.90 7.92 -5.82
CA PRO A 138 -12.34 7.08 -4.76
C PRO A 138 -10.99 6.46 -5.14
N TRP A 139 -10.16 6.14 -4.14
CA TRP A 139 -8.83 5.55 -4.39
C TRP A 139 -8.40 4.56 -3.32
N ALA A 140 -7.32 3.83 -3.60
CA ALA A 140 -6.58 3.03 -2.61
C ALA A 140 -5.07 3.10 -2.87
N SER A 141 -4.29 2.86 -1.82
CA SER A 141 -2.84 3.10 -1.79
C SER A 141 -2.07 1.91 -1.23
N VAL A 142 -0.95 1.57 -1.87
CA VAL A 142 0.05 0.61 -1.39
C VAL A 142 1.41 1.30 -1.36
N PHE A 143 2.25 0.99 -0.37
CA PHE A 143 3.53 1.67 -0.17
C PHE A 143 4.65 1.10 -1.06
N GLY A 144 5.55 1.99 -1.48
CA GLY A 144 6.83 1.69 -2.11
C GLY A 144 8.02 1.84 -1.14
N ASN A 145 9.24 1.80 -1.66
CA ASN A 145 10.46 1.89 -0.84
C ASN A 145 10.77 3.32 -0.37
N HIS A 146 10.33 4.34 -1.10
CA HIS A 146 10.53 5.74 -0.70
C HIS A 146 9.52 6.22 0.34
N ASP A 147 8.28 5.70 0.39
CA ASP A 147 7.20 6.34 1.16
C ASP A 147 7.46 6.51 2.67
N ASP A 148 8.36 5.71 3.29
CA ASP A 148 8.83 5.93 4.67
C ASP A 148 10.36 5.95 4.83
N ALA A 149 11.09 6.19 3.76
CA ALA A 149 12.55 6.29 3.80
C ALA A 149 13.00 7.47 4.71
N PRO A 150 14.06 7.28 5.52
CA PRO A 150 14.57 8.32 6.42
C PRO A 150 15.26 9.44 5.62
N PHE A 151 15.27 10.67 6.16
CA PHE A 151 15.93 11.79 5.49
C PHE A 151 17.43 11.57 5.31
N GLU A 152 17.91 11.68 4.07
CA GLU A 152 19.32 11.60 3.71
C GLU A 152 19.87 13.00 3.43
N TRP A 153 21.05 13.31 3.98
CA TRP A 153 21.66 14.63 3.87
C TRP A 153 22.45 14.74 2.55
N PRO A 154 22.09 15.66 1.63
CA PRO A 154 22.77 15.77 0.34
C PRO A 154 24.26 16.07 0.49
N ILE A 155 25.11 15.39 -0.27
CA ILE A 155 26.58 15.49 -0.13
C ILE A 155 27.09 16.91 -0.45
N GLU A 156 26.36 17.64 -1.28
CA GLU A 156 26.60 19.04 -1.66
C GLU A 156 26.53 20.00 -0.47
N TRP A 157 25.76 19.67 0.58
CA TRP A 157 25.65 20.49 1.79
C TRP A 157 26.95 20.48 2.61
N PHE A 158 27.82 19.48 2.39
CA PHE A 158 29.16 19.40 2.97
C PHE A 158 30.25 20.00 2.05
N SER A 159 29.85 20.66 0.96
CA SER A 159 30.77 21.38 0.07
C SER A 159 31.31 22.68 0.69
N ALA A 160 32.30 23.30 0.03
CA ALA A 160 32.86 24.59 0.44
C ALA A 160 31.86 25.78 0.40
N THR A 161 30.66 25.59 -0.14
CA THR A 161 29.58 26.60 -0.05
C THR A 161 28.76 26.50 1.25
N GLY A 162 28.90 25.40 1.99
CA GLY A 162 28.25 25.15 3.27
C GLY A 162 26.84 24.56 3.16
N VAL A 163 26.26 24.26 4.33
CA VAL A 163 24.89 23.76 4.46
C VAL A 163 23.90 24.90 4.16
N PRO A 164 22.88 24.69 3.30
CA PRO A 164 21.81 25.66 3.08
C PRO A 164 21.10 26.04 4.38
N GLN A 165 20.54 27.26 4.45
CA GLN A 165 19.79 27.66 5.65
C GLN A 165 18.47 26.88 5.75
N LEU A 166 18.34 26.11 6.83
CA LEU A 166 17.15 25.33 7.13
C LEU A 166 16.03 26.22 7.67
N HIS A 167 15.00 26.46 6.86
CA HIS A 167 13.80 27.17 7.26
C HIS A 167 12.82 26.25 7.99
N CYS A 168 13.21 25.81 9.18
CA CYS A 168 12.33 25.08 10.10
C CYS A 168 11.18 26.00 10.56
N ALA A 169 9.98 25.45 10.75
CA ALA A 169 8.79 26.25 11.02
C ALA A 169 8.82 26.89 12.43
N ASP A 170 8.96 28.22 12.48
CA ASP A 170 8.90 29.02 13.71
C ASP A 170 7.64 28.72 14.54
N LYS A 171 7.83 28.35 15.80
CA LYS A 171 6.75 28.31 16.80
C LYS A 171 6.74 29.62 17.58
N SER A 172 5.57 30.23 17.69
CA SER A 172 5.28 31.34 18.61
C SER A 172 5.20 30.91 20.10
N SER A 173 5.97 29.89 20.50
CA SER A 173 5.98 29.31 21.85
C SER A 173 7.27 29.65 22.60
N SER A 174 7.19 30.56 23.56
CA SER A 174 8.33 30.99 24.38
C SER A 174 8.73 29.96 25.44
N TYR A 175 9.42 28.89 25.03
CA TYR A 175 10.08 27.94 25.94
C TYR A 175 11.53 27.70 25.53
N SER A 176 12.44 27.76 26.50
CA SER A 176 13.88 27.60 26.31
C SER A 176 14.26 26.13 26.17
N GLY A 177 14.28 25.64 24.94
CA GLY A 177 14.84 24.36 24.55
C GLY A 177 15.07 24.35 23.04
N GLU A 178 16.21 23.87 22.61
CA GLU A 178 16.51 23.68 21.18
C GLU A 178 15.69 22.47 20.68
N GLU A 179 14.49 22.73 20.17
CA GLU A 179 13.76 21.74 19.34
C GLU A 179 14.49 21.61 17.99
N ASP A 180 15.59 20.85 18.03
CA ASP A 180 16.40 20.48 16.88
C ASP A 180 15.52 19.96 15.73
N CYS A 181 15.87 20.33 14.49
CA CYS A 181 15.00 20.14 13.34
C CYS A 181 14.93 18.65 12.96
N SER A 182 13.99 17.94 13.58
CA SER A 182 13.89 16.48 13.45
C SER A 182 13.27 16.07 12.11
N PHE A 183 14.10 16.02 11.06
CA PHE A 183 13.79 15.51 9.72
C PHE A 183 13.58 13.98 9.69
N LYS A 184 12.67 13.49 10.52
CA LYS A 184 12.22 12.09 10.47
C LYS A 184 10.97 12.03 9.59
N GLY A 185 11.07 11.27 8.51
CA GLY A 185 9.94 11.01 7.60
C GLY A 185 8.72 10.46 8.35
N THR A 186 7.53 10.61 7.76
CA THR A 186 6.30 10.11 8.36
C THR A 186 6.17 8.60 8.12
N PRO A 187 6.14 7.74 9.17
CA PRO A 187 6.13 6.28 8.96
C PRO A 187 4.88 5.77 8.23
N ARG A 188 4.98 4.65 7.50
CA ARG A 188 3.85 3.99 6.80
C ARG A 188 2.58 3.91 7.64
N LEU A 189 2.69 3.54 8.92
CA LEU A 189 1.57 3.47 9.86
C LEU A 189 0.84 4.82 10.01
N GLN A 190 1.57 5.93 10.08
CA GLN A 190 1.00 7.26 10.24
C GLN A 190 0.49 7.83 8.91
N LEU A 191 1.12 7.51 7.78
CA LEU A 191 0.59 7.83 6.44
C LEU A 191 -0.74 7.12 6.19
N MET A 192 -0.79 5.80 6.40
CA MET A 192 -2.01 5.00 6.27
C MET A 192 -3.10 5.46 7.23
N LYS A 193 -2.74 5.82 8.47
CA LYS A 193 -3.67 6.41 9.44
C LYS A 193 -4.25 7.73 8.94
N ASN A 194 -3.40 8.66 8.47
CA ASN A 194 -3.85 9.94 7.96
C ASN A 194 -4.76 9.76 6.74
N GLU A 195 -4.42 8.85 5.81
CA GLU A 195 -5.28 8.60 4.66
C GLU A 195 -6.66 8.08 5.09
N ILE A 196 -6.72 7.00 5.87
CA ILE A 196 -7.98 6.37 6.29
C ILE A 196 -8.84 7.30 7.15
N GLU A 197 -8.26 7.99 8.13
CA GLU A 197 -9.02 8.82 9.08
C GLU A 197 -9.43 10.19 8.50
N GLN A 198 -8.69 10.74 7.54
CA GLN A 198 -8.92 12.09 7.01
C GLN A 198 -9.57 12.10 5.62
N ASN A 199 -9.66 10.94 4.93
CA ASN A 199 -10.20 10.84 3.58
C ASN A 199 -11.31 9.80 3.45
N ALA A 200 -12.57 10.23 3.61
CA ALA A 200 -13.75 9.36 3.42
C ALA A 200 -13.84 8.68 2.04
N LEU A 201 -13.17 9.22 1.01
CA LEU A 201 -13.07 8.65 -0.33
C LEU A 201 -12.05 7.49 -0.43
N SER A 202 -11.09 7.37 0.48
CA SER A 202 -10.13 6.26 0.49
C SER A 202 -10.82 4.92 0.75
N PHE A 203 -10.31 3.88 0.11
CA PHE A 203 -10.62 2.47 0.31
C PHE A 203 -9.43 1.69 0.91
N SER A 204 -8.30 2.36 1.16
CA SER A 204 -7.12 1.75 1.79
C SER A 204 -7.48 1.16 3.15
N LYS A 205 -6.81 0.07 3.53
CA LYS A 205 -7.00 -0.60 4.83
C LYS A 205 -5.63 -0.89 5.44
N PHE A 206 -5.56 -0.90 6.77
CA PHE A 206 -4.44 -1.55 7.45
C PHE A 206 -4.48 -3.06 7.19
N GLY A 207 -3.32 -3.67 6.99
CA GLY A 207 -3.20 -5.12 6.97
C GLY A 207 -3.32 -5.77 8.36
N PRO A 208 -3.42 -7.11 8.40
CA PRO A 208 -3.35 -7.87 9.64
C PRO A 208 -2.08 -7.55 10.44
N ARG A 209 -2.21 -7.44 11.78
CA ARG A 209 -1.11 -7.00 12.67
C ARG A 209 0.06 -7.98 12.72
N ASP A 210 -0.19 -9.23 12.38
CA ASP A 210 0.79 -10.32 12.24
C ASP A 210 1.67 -10.19 10.97
N LEU A 211 1.36 -9.27 10.06
CA LEU A 211 2.23 -8.92 8.92
C LEU A 211 3.19 -7.75 9.20
N TRP A 212 3.13 -7.15 10.39
CA TRP A 212 4.01 -6.03 10.79
C TRP A 212 5.51 -6.40 10.63
N PRO A 213 6.37 -5.53 10.04
CA PRO A 213 6.18 -4.10 9.75
C PRO A 213 5.37 -3.75 8.49
N SER A 214 4.97 -4.74 7.68
CA SER A 214 4.32 -4.55 6.39
C SER A 214 2.89 -4.01 6.54
N VAL A 215 2.60 -2.78 6.10
CA VAL A 215 1.39 -2.03 6.50
C VAL A 215 0.23 -2.17 5.52
N SER A 216 0.48 -1.98 4.22
CA SER A 216 -0.56 -1.88 3.18
C SER A 216 -0.91 -3.24 2.54
N ASN A 217 -1.36 -4.19 3.37
CA ASN A 217 -1.71 -5.56 2.97
C ASN A 217 -3.21 -5.86 3.09
N TYR A 218 -3.98 -5.69 2.01
CA TYR A 218 -5.45 -5.83 2.06
C TYR A 218 -6.06 -6.27 0.73
N VAL A 219 -7.37 -6.54 0.74
CA VAL A 219 -8.14 -6.89 -0.45
C VAL A 219 -9.41 -6.02 -0.53
N LEU A 220 -9.74 -5.60 -1.75
CA LEU A 220 -10.98 -4.89 -2.08
C LEU A 220 -11.85 -5.76 -2.99
N ARG A 221 -13.15 -5.80 -2.70
CA ARG A 221 -14.19 -6.45 -3.51
C ARG A 221 -14.71 -5.44 -4.53
N LEU A 222 -14.62 -5.75 -5.81
CA LEU A 222 -15.41 -5.10 -6.86
C LEU A 222 -16.66 -5.96 -7.09
N SER A 223 -17.84 -5.41 -6.82
CA SER A 223 -19.14 -6.06 -7.05
C SER A 223 -19.95 -5.29 -8.09
N SER A 224 -21.01 -5.91 -8.60
CA SER A 224 -21.93 -5.27 -9.54
C SER A 224 -23.11 -4.65 -8.78
N SER A 225 -23.59 -3.48 -9.17
CA SER A 225 -24.66 -2.76 -8.43
C SER A 225 -26.03 -3.47 -8.46
N ASP A 226 -26.27 -4.35 -9.44
CA ASP A 226 -27.42 -5.26 -9.53
C ASP A 226 -27.28 -6.55 -8.70
N ASP A 227 -26.05 -6.88 -8.28
CA ASP A 227 -25.71 -8.16 -7.61
C ASP A 227 -24.54 -7.94 -6.62
N PRO A 228 -24.73 -7.17 -5.52
CA PRO A 228 -23.61 -6.73 -4.67
C PRO A 228 -22.90 -7.88 -3.93
N GLU A 229 -23.62 -8.98 -3.69
CA GLU A 229 -23.07 -10.17 -3.04
C GLU A 229 -22.19 -11.02 -3.95
N LYS A 230 -22.20 -10.77 -5.27
CA LYS A 230 -21.36 -11.47 -6.23
C LYS A 230 -20.20 -10.60 -6.73
N PRO A 231 -18.96 -10.88 -6.31
CA PRO A 231 -17.78 -10.21 -6.83
C PRO A 231 -17.67 -10.35 -8.36
N VAL A 232 -17.25 -9.27 -9.01
CA VAL A 232 -16.75 -9.25 -10.39
C VAL A 232 -15.24 -9.48 -10.40
N ALA A 233 -14.52 -8.92 -9.42
CA ALA A 233 -13.08 -9.12 -9.23
C ALA A 233 -12.67 -8.86 -7.77
N PHE A 234 -11.52 -9.41 -7.37
CA PHE A 234 -10.81 -9.01 -6.14
C PHE A 234 -9.51 -8.29 -6.50
N LEU A 235 -9.28 -7.13 -5.87
CA LEU A 235 -8.06 -6.34 -6.00
C LEU A 235 -7.23 -6.52 -4.72
N TYR A 236 -6.09 -7.19 -4.80
CA TYR A 236 -5.19 -7.42 -3.68
C TYR A 236 -4.04 -6.41 -3.70
N PHE A 237 -3.80 -5.78 -2.55
CA PHE A 237 -2.70 -4.85 -2.30
C PHE A 237 -1.75 -5.53 -1.32
N LEU A 238 -0.48 -5.66 -1.68
CA LEU A 238 0.55 -6.21 -0.81
C LEU A 238 1.73 -5.23 -0.73
N ASP A 239 2.23 -5.04 0.48
CA ASP A 239 3.27 -4.06 0.76
C ASP A 239 4.66 -4.69 0.62
N SER A 240 5.36 -4.37 -0.47
CA SER A 240 6.66 -4.96 -0.85
C SER A 240 7.87 -4.41 -0.10
N GLY A 241 7.67 -3.49 0.86
CA GLY A 241 8.73 -2.98 1.71
C GLY A 241 9.68 -1.98 1.07
N GLY A 242 10.96 -2.10 1.43
CA GLY A 242 11.97 -1.06 1.26
C GLY A 242 11.93 0.02 2.34
N GLY A 243 12.74 1.06 2.19
CA GLY A 243 12.80 2.18 3.13
C GLY A 243 13.29 1.74 4.51
N SER A 244 12.37 1.53 5.45
CA SER A 244 12.70 1.11 6.82
C SER A 244 12.81 -0.42 7.03
N TYR A 245 12.54 -1.26 6.03
CA TYR A 245 12.64 -2.73 6.11
C TYR A 245 12.91 -3.38 4.72
N PRO A 246 13.26 -4.68 4.64
CA PRO A 246 13.70 -5.31 3.39
C PRO A 246 12.70 -5.24 2.22
N GLU A 247 13.24 -5.22 1.01
CA GLU A 247 12.51 -5.16 -0.27
C GLU A 247 12.03 -6.57 -0.68
N ILE A 248 11.06 -7.11 0.05
CA ILE A 248 10.46 -8.43 -0.18
C ILE A 248 8.95 -8.41 0.06
N ILE A 249 8.22 -9.21 -0.71
CA ILE A 249 6.97 -9.83 -0.23
C ILE A 249 7.38 -11.00 0.67
N SER A 250 7.06 -10.93 1.96
CA SER A 250 7.43 -11.95 2.95
C SER A 250 6.64 -13.26 2.80
N SER A 251 7.15 -14.35 3.39
CA SER A 251 6.42 -15.62 3.49
C SER A 251 5.12 -15.48 4.31
N ALA A 252 5.08 -14.61 5.32
CA ALA A 252 3.87 -14.31 6.08
C ALA A 252 2.77 -13.68 5.20
N GLN A 253 3.14 -12.73 4.32
CA GLN A 253 2.21 -12.17 3.32
C GLN A 253 1.77 -13.21 2.29
N ALA A 254 2.66 -14.12 1.90
CA ALA A 254 2.34 -15.22 0.99
C ALA A 254 1.33 -16.22 1.61
N ASP A 255 1.53 -16.64 2.86
CA ASP A 255 0.58 -17.49 3.59
C ASP A 255 -0.73 -16.73 3.91
N TRP A 256 -0.69 -15.43 4.21
CA TRP A 256 -1.89 -14.61 4.33
C TRP A 256 -2.69 -14.58 3.02
N PHE A 257 -2.06 -14.29 1.88
CA PHE A 257 -2.72 -14.30 0.57
C PHE A 257 -3.33 -15.68 0.28
N LYS A 258 -2.59 -16.77 0.56
CA LYS A 258 -3.07 -18.15 0.39
C LYS A 258 -4.33 -18.42 1.21
N HIS A 259 -4.32 -18.11 2.51
CA HIS A 259 -5.50 -18.33 3.36
C HIS A 259 -6.66 -17.40 2.98
N LYS A 260 -6.40 -16.10 2.73
CA LYS A 260 -7.45 -15.11 2.43
C LYS A 260 -8.11 -15.36 1.07
N SER A 261 -7.35 -15.78 0.07
CA SER A 261 -7.88 -16.14 -1.24
C SER A 261 -8.64 -17.47 -1.24
N GLN A 262 -8.28 -18.41 -0.36
CA GLN A 262 -9.07 -19.61 -0.08
C GLN A 262 -10.37 -19.29 0.69
N GLU A 263 -10.34 -18.31 1.60
CA GLU A 263 -11.51 -17.86 2.37
C GLU A 263 -12.58 -17.20 1.48
N ILE A 264 -12.20 -16.24 0.63
CA ILE A 264 -13.15 -15.40 -0.12
C ILE A 264 -13.42 -15.87 -1.56
N ASN A 265 -12.59 -16.78 -2.09
CA ASN A 265 -12.64 -17.26 -3.47
C ASN A 265 -12.09 -18.70 -3.56
N PRO A 266 -12.69 -19.68 -2.84
CA PRO A 266 -12.15 -21.03 -2.70
C PRO A 266 -11.95 -21.72 -4.06
N ASP A 267 -12.95 -21.67 -4.93
CA ASP A 267 -12.94 -22.32 -6.24
C ASP A 267 -12.04 -21.62 -7.28
N SER A 268 -11.40 -20.49 -6.94
CA SER A 268 -10.63 -19.66 -7.88
C SER A 268 -11.46 -19.21 -9.11
N SER A 269 -12.77 -18.99 -8.90
CA SER A 269 -13.75 -18.72 -9.95
C SER A 269 -13.89 -17.23 -10.27
N ILE A 270 -13.67 -16.36 -9.28
CA ILE A 270 -13.63 -14.91 -9.46
C ILE A 270 -12.20 -14.48 -9.88
N PRO A 271 -12.04 -13.60 -10.89
CA PRO A 271 -10.76 -13.00 -11.26
C PRO A 271 -10.09 -12.22 -10.13
N GLU A 272 -8.76 -12.31 -10.06
CA GLU A 272 -7.94 -11.68 -9.03
C GLU A 272 -6.82 -10.85 -9.68
N ILE A 273 -6.58 -9.65 -9.14
CA ILE A 273 -5.63 -8.68 -9.66
C ILE A 273 -4.74 -8.23 -8.49
N MET A 274 -3.42 -8.28 -8.68
CA MET A 274 -2.43 -8.00 -7.63
C MET A 274 -1.73 -6.65 -7.86
N PHE A 275 -1.50 -5.91 -6.78
CA PHE A 275 -0.82 -4.62 -6.75
C PHE A 275 0.22 -4.63 -5.63
N TRP A 276 1.49 -4.38 -5.96
CA TRP A 276 2.56 -4.10 -5.01
C TRP A 276 3.63 -3.25 -5.70
N HIS A 277 4.45 -2.50 -4.98
CA HIS A 277 5.34 -1.54 -5.64
C HIS A 277 6.56 -2.18 -6.32
N ILE A 278 7.41 -2.91 -5.58
CA ILE A 278 8.72 -3.37 -6.07
C ILE A 278 8.56 -4.66 -6.92
N PRO A 279 9.07 -4.75 -8.15
CA PRO A 279 8.96 -5.95 -8.98
C PRO A 279 9.54 -7.20 -8.29
N SER A 280 8.87 -8.36 -8.41
CA SER A 280 9.40 -9.63 -7.89
C SER A 280 10.51 -10.20 -8.79
N THR A 281 11.27 -11.18 -8.31
CA THR A 281 12.38 -11.79 -9.10
C THR A 281 11.93 -12.42 -10.43
N ALA A 282 10.63 -12.65 -10.62
CA ALA A 282 10.03 -13.08 -11.88
C ALA A 282 10.20 -12.03 -13.00
N TYR A 283 10.12 -10.73 -12.70
CA TYR A 283 10.25 -9.66 -13.68
C TYR A 283 11.65 -9.65 -14.35
N LYS A 284 12.71 -9.86 -13.56
CA LYS A 284 14.10 -10.03 -14.06
C LYS A 284 14.24 -11.22 -15.04
N LYS A 285 13.39 -12.25 -14.93
CA LYS A 285 13.42 -13.48 -15.76
C LYS A 285 12.61 -13.35 -17.05
N VAL A 286 11.53 -12.57 -17.04
CA VAL A 286 10.58 -12.43 -18.16
C VAL A 286 11.05 -11.42 -19.21
N ALA A 287 11.67 -10.32 -18.78
CA ALA A 287 12.15 -9.25 -19.66
C ALA A 287 13.66 -8.99 -19.50
N PRO A 288 14.54 -9.94 -19.86
CA PRO A 288 15.97 -9.70 -19.83
C PRO A 288 16.39 -8.71 -20.92
N MET A 289 17.30 -7.79 -20.58
CA MET A 289 17.71 -6.65 -21.42
C MET A 289 18.21 -7.02 -22.85
N LEU A 290 18.59 -8.29 -23.06
CA LEU A 290 19.16 -8.80 -24.32
C LEU A 290 18.17 -9.52 -25.24
N TYR A 291 17.00 -9.98 -24.75
CA TYR A 291 16.08 -10.78 -25.57
C TYR A 291 14.62 -10.69 -25.12
N ILE A 292 13.74 -10.24 -26.02
CA ILE A 292 12.31 -10.07 -25.75
C ILE A 292 11.54 -11.19 -26.44
N TRP A 293 10.92 -12.08 -25.67
CA TRP A 293 9.94 -13.01 -26.21
C TRP A 293 8.61 -12.28 -26.45
N LYS A 294 8.06 -12.39 -27.66
CA LYS A 294 6.65 -12.03 -27.89
C LYS A 294 5.76 -12.99 -27.09
N PRO A 295 4.65 -12.53 -26.47
CA PRO A 295 3.91 -11.31 -26.81
C PRO A 295 4.01 -10.17 -25.78
N CYS A 296 5.19 -9.85 -25.25
CA CYS A 296 5.39 -8.61 -24.49
C CYS A 296 4.96 -7.35 -25.28
N VAL A 297 4.36 -6.37 -24.58
CA VAL A 297 4.08 -5.02 -25.11
C VAL A 297 4.63 -3.93 -24.18
N GLY A 298 5.11 -2.82 -24.76
CA GLY A 298 5.45 -1.57 -24.05
C GLY A 298 6.93 -1.20 -23.98
N SER A 299 7.26 -0.21 -23.15
CA SER A 299 8.61 0.32 -22.96
C SER A 299 9.47 -0.67 -22.18
N ILE A 300 9.93 -1.68 -22.87
CA ILE A 300 10.86 -2.71 -22.39
C ILE A 300 12.31 -2.28 -22.65
N ASN A 301 13.25 -2.76 -21.81
CA ASN A 301 14.69 -2.52 -21.91
C ASN A 301 15.10 -1.02 -21.94
N LYS A 302 14.36 -0.15 -21.24
CA LYS A 302 14.79 1.24 -20.98
C LYS A 302 15.83 1.33 -19.86
N GLU A 303 15.84 0.34 -18.98
CA GLU A 303 16.74 0.17 -17.85
C GLU A 303 16.81 -1.32 -17.46
N SER A 304 17.57 -1.64 -16.41
CA SER A 304 17.57 -2.98 -15.79
C SER A 304 16.51 -3.08 -14.69
N VAL A 305 15.74 -4.17 -14.65
CA VAL A 305 14.73 -4.40 -13.61
C VAL A 305 15.36 -4.43 -12.22
N ALA A 306 14.93 -3.52 -11.34
CA ALA A 306 15.31 -3.43 -9.93
C ALA A 306 14.30 -4.22 -9.07
N ALA A 307 14.33 -5.55 -9.23
CA ALA A 307 13.45 -6.45 -8.48
C ALA A 307 13.96 -6.79 -7.07
N GLN A 308 13.01 -7.03 -6.17
CA GLN A 308 13.10 -7.51 -4.78
C GLN A 308 14.32 -8.39 -4.46
N GLU A 309 14.85 -8.23 -3.24
CA GLU A 309 16.03 -8.93 -2.72
C GLU A 309 15.93 -10.46 -2.84
N ALA A 310 14.74 -11.00 -2.56
CA ALA A 310 14.47 -12.44 -2.54
C ALA A 310 13.05 -12.77 -3.04
N GLU A 311 12.81 -14.04 -3.36
CA GLU A 311 11.49 -14.60 -3.62
C GLU A 311 11.10 -15.50 -2.45
N MET A 312 10.09 -15.10 -1.68
CA MET A 312 9.64 -15.85 -0.49
C MET A 312 8.45 -16.79 -0.77
N GLY A 313 8.11 -17.01 -2.05
CA GLY A 313 7.14 -18.01 -2.50
C GLY A 313 5.78 -17.45 -2.94
N ILE A 314 5.57 -16.13 -2.93
CA ILE A 314 4.32 -15.52 -3.42
C ILE A 314 4.10 -15.83 -4.90
N MET A 315 5.12 -15.70 -5.75
CA MET A 315 4.98 -15.99 -7.19
C MET A 315 4.62 -17.45 -7.43
N ASP A 316 5.13 -18.34 -6.58
CA ASP A 316 4.90 -19.77 -6.62
C ASP A 316 3.46 -20.15 -6.23
N LEU A 317 2.76 -19.31 -5.47
CA LEU A 317 1.31 -19.44 -5.21
C LEU A 317 0.50 -18.90 -6.40
N LEU A 318 0.84 -17.70 -6.89
CA LEU A 318 0.10 -17.02 -7.96
C LEU A 318 0.06 -17.85 -9.25
N VAL A 319 1.18 -18.45 -9.68
CA VAL A 319 1.19 -19.27 -10.91
C VAL A 319 0.37 -20.56 -10.81
N LYS A 320 0.03 -21.01 -9.59
CA LYS A 320 -0.81 -22.19 -9.33
C LYS A 320 -2.31 -21.85 -9.25
N ARG A 321 -2.68 -20.56 -9.18
CA ARG A 321 -4.04 -20.09 -8.89
C ARG A 321 -4.66 -19.38 -10.11
N PRO A 322 -5.57 -20.05 -10.87
CA PRO A 322 -6.00 -19.61 -12.20
C PRO A 322 -6.92 -18.38 -12.22
N SER A 323 -7.42 -17.94 -11.07
CA SER A 323 -8.12 -16.67 -10.89
C SER A 323 -7.21 -15.46 -11.09
N VAL A 324 -5.92 -15.55 -10.71
CA VAL A 324 -4.96 -14.44 -10.82
C VAL A 324 -4.69 -14.12 -12.29
N LYS A 325 -4.99 -12.89 -12.71
CA LYS A 325 -4.86 -12.44 -14.12
C LYS A 325 -3.63 -11.58 -14.35
N ALA A 326 -3.37 -10.62 -13.47
CA ALA A 326 -2.26 -9.70 -13.60
C ALA A 326 -1.66 -9.30 -12.24
N VAL A 327 -0.37 -9.00 -12.26
CA VAL A 327 0.38 -8.32 -11.21
C VAL A 327 0.84 -6.98 -11.76
N PHE A 328 0.61 -5.89 -11.02
CA PHE A 328 1.04 -4.54 -11.36
C PHE A 328 2.08 -4.01 -10.36
N VAL A 329 3.13 -3.37 -10.89
CA VAL A 329 4.29 -2.84 -10.14
C VAL A 329 4.74 -1.45 -10.63
N GLY A 330 5.48 -0.73 -9.80
CA GLY A 330 6.11 0.58 -10.09
C GLY A 330 7.65 0.45 -10.14
N HIS A 331 8.34 1.31 -9.40
CA HIS A 331 9.75 1.26 -9.02
C HIS A 331 10.80 1.48 -10.13
N ASN A 332 10.57 0.97 -11.34
CA ASN A 332 11.46 1.18 -12.50
C ASN A 332 10.88 2.25 -13.45
N HIS A 333 11.43 3.46 -13.39
CA HIS A 333 10.78 4.66 -13.94
C HIS A 333 10.69 4.72 -15.47
N GLY A 334 11.54 3.98 -16.17
CA GLY A 334 11.54 3.83 -17.62
C GLY A 334 10.68 2.68 -18.13
N LEU A 335 10.12 1.83 -17.26
CA LEU A 335 9.40 0.62 -17.67
C LEU A 335 7.87 0.83 -17.62
N ASP A 336 7.20 0.39 -18.68
CA ASP A 336 5.72 0.38 -18.77
C ASP A 336 5.15 -0.88 -19.43
N TRP A 337 5.96 -1.93 -19.50
CA TRP A 337 5.62 -3.13 -20.25
C TRP A 337 4.68 -4.07 -19.51
N CYS A 338 3.94 -4.86 -20.28
CA CYS A 338 3.22 -6.07 -19.84
C CYS A 338 3.76 -7.28 -20.60
N CYS A 339 4.04 -8.38 -19.90
CA CYS A 339 4.48 -9.66 -20.48
C CYS A 339 3.77 -10.85 -19.80
N PRO A 340 3.49 -11.96 -20.51
CA PRO A 340 2.96 -13.16 -19.87
C PRO A 340 3.98 -13.87 -18.98
N TYR A 341 3.49 -14.51 -17.92
CA TYR A 341 4.22 -15.39 -17.04
C TYR A 341 3.32 -16.57 -16.64
N ASN A 342 3.56 -17.74 -17.23
CA ASN A 342 2.72 -18.93 -17.14
C ASN A 342 1.27 -18.70 -17.61
N LYS A 343 0.35 -18.33 -16.69
CA LYS A 343 -1.09 -18.11 -16.94
C LYS A 343 -1.58 -16.74 -16.44
N LEU A 344 -0.66 -15.88 -16.02
CA LEU A 344 -0.94 -14.51 -15.57
C LEU A 344 0.00 -13.54 -16.29
N TRP A 345 -0.22 -12.24 -16.12
CA TRP A 345 0.61 -11.17 -16.68
C TRP A 345 1.41 -10.44 -15.61
N LEU A 346 2.63 -10.02 -15.96
CA LEU A 346 3.48 -9.15 -15.15
C LEU A 346 3.58 -7.79 -15.86
N CYS A 347 3.27 -6.70 -15.16
CA CYS A 347 3.04 -5.39 -15.77
C CYS A 347 3.58 -4.21 -14.93
N TYR A 348 4.32 -3.29 -15.55
CA TYR A 348 4.66 -1.99 -14.92
C TYR A 348 3.57 -0.95 -15.14
N ALA A 349 3.30 -0.10 -14.14
CA ALA A 349 2.30 0.96 -14.19
C ALA A 349 2.76 2.25 -14.89
N ARG A 350 4.08 2.43 -15.07
CA ARG A 350 4.78 3.65 -15.51
C ARG A 350 4.82 4.77 -14.46
N HIS A 351 6.01 5.34 -14.36
CA HIS A 351 6.30 6.55 -13.61
C HIS A 351 5.44 7.74 -14.06
N THR A 352 4.62 8.21 -13.12
CA THR A 352 3.66 9.30 -13.31
C THR A 352 4.23 10.64 -12.84
N GLY A 353 5.09 10.63 -11.82
CA GLY A 353 5.65 11.84 -11.21
C GLY A 353 6.58 12.62 -12.12
N TYR A 354 6.95 13.84 -11.72
CA TYR A 354 8.06 14.58 -12.32
C TYR A 354 9.33 14.61 -11.44
N GLY A 355 9.20 14.30 -10.14
CA GLY A 355 10.34 13.94 -9.30
C GLY A 355 10.82 12.52 -9.60
N GLY A 356 11.80 12.03 -8.84
CA GLY A 356 12.46 10.75 -9.04
C GLY A 356 13.40 10.75 -10.25
N TYR A 357 14.18 9.69 -10.39
CA TYR A 357 15.20 9.61 -11.46
C TYR A 357 14.59 9.46 -12.86
N GLY A 358 15.33 9.98 -13.86
CA GLY A 358 15.07 9.72 -15.28
C GLY A 358 14.13 10.69 -15.99
N ASN A 359 14.30 10.79 -17.31
CA ASN A 359 13.67 11.82 -18.16
C ASN A 359 12.71 11.26 -19.22
N TRP A 360 12.22 10.03 -19.04
CA TRP A 360 11.19 9.45 -19.91
C TRP A 360 9.89 10.26 -19.84
N PRO A 361 9.10 10.39 -20.92
CA PRO A 361 7.81 11.09 -20.87
C PRO A 361 6.87 10.49 -19.82
N ARG A 362 6.07 11.31 -19.15
CA ARG A 362 5.24 10.89 -18.02
C ARG A 362 3.87 10.37 -18.47
N GLY A 363 3.34 9.42 -17.72
CA GLY A 363 2.08 8.75 -18.04
C GLY A 363 1.70 7.75 -16.96
N ALA A 364 0.52 7.15 -17.08
CA ALA A 364 -0.01 6.19 -16.13
C ALA A 364 -0.65 4.99 -16.83
N ARG A 365 -0.67 3.84 -16.17
CA ARG A 365 -1.42 2.68 -16.64
C ARG A 365 -2.90 2.84 -16.32
N ILE A 366 -3.72 2.55 -17.32
CA ILE A 366 -5.16 2.44 -17.17
C ILE A 366 -5.54 0.97 -17.23
N LEU A 367 -6.47 0.57 -16.37
CA LEU A 367 -7.14 -0.74 -16.39
C LEU A 367 -8.61 -0.53 -16.70
N GLU A 368 -9.22 -1.45 -17.43
CA GLU A 368 -10.63 -1.43 -17.77
C GLU A 368 -11.21 -2.82 -17.58
N ILE A 369 -12.13 -2.96 -16.62
CA ILE A 369 -12.76 -4.22 -16.23
C ILE A 369 -14.18 -4.26 -16.80
N THR A 370 -14.56 -5.36 -17.45
CA THR A 370 -15.96 -5.63 -17.87
C THR A 370 -16.45 -6.92 -17.23
N ARG A 371 -17.75 -7.00 -16.90
CA ARG A 371 -18.32 -8.13 -16.14
C ARG A 371 -18.67 -9.34 -17.01
N GLN A 372 -19.32 -9.15 -18.16
CA GLN A 372 -19.84 -10.24 -19.00
C GLN A 372 -19.64 -9.97 -20.51
N PRO A 373 -18.83 -10.78 -21.24
CA PRO A 373 -17.83 -11.70 -20.69
C PRO A 373 -16.80 -10.94 -19.84
N PHE A 374 -16.14 -11.61 -18.90
CA PHE A 374 -15.09 -10.95 -18.14
C PHE A 374 -13.92 -10.54 -19.05
N SER A 375 -13.54 -9.28 -19.01
CA SER A 375 -12.30 -8.79 -19.60
C SER A 375 -11.57 -7.85 -18.65
N LEU A 376 -10.24 -7.98 -18.64
CA LEU A 376 -9.31 -7.02 -18.05
C LEU A 376 -8.46 -6.46 -19.20
N LYS A 377 -8.81 -5.27 -19.69
CA LYS A 377 -8.03 -4.55 -20.69
C LYS A 377 -7.09 -3.56 -19.99
N SER A 378 -5.94 -3.26 -20.58
CA SER A 378 -5.03 -2.23 -20.08
C SER A 378 -4.26 -1.52 -21.20
N TRP A 379 -3.91 -0.26 -20.98
CA TRP A 379 -3.01 0.55 -21.82
C TRP A 379 -2.25 1.56 -20.95
N ILE A 380 -1.27 2.25 -21.52
CA ILE A 380 -0.66 3.46 -20.94
C ILE A 380 -1.33 4.68 -21.55
N ARG A 381 -1.74 5.65 -20.71
CA ARG A 381 -2.13 7.01 -21.13
C ARG A 381 -0.98 7.97 -20.86
N MET A 382 -0.59 8.73 -21.87
CA MET A 382 0.48 9.72 -21.82
C MET A 382 -0.01 11.10 -21.38
N GLU A 383 0.88 11.89 -20.79
CA GLU A 383 0.66 13.33 -20.51
C GLU A 383 0.25 14.11 -21.78
N ASP A 384 0.85 13.80 -22.93
CA ASP A 384 0.51 14.41 -24.22
C ASP A 384 -0.85 13.96 -24.79
N GLY A 385 -1.49 12.99 -24.14
CA GLY A 385 -2.80 12.44 -24.49
C GLY A 385 -2.79 11.22 -25.40
N LYS A 386 -1.64 10.79 -25.94
CA LYS A 386 -1.55 9.53 -26.69
C LYS A 386 -1.78 8.33 -25.78
N SER A 387 -2.14 7.19 -26.36
CA SER A 387 -2.15 5.90 -25.68
C SER A 387 -1.27 4.89 -26.41
N HIS A 388 -0.66 3.97 -25.67
CA HIS A 388 0.10 2.85 -26.23
C HIS A 388 0.12 1.65 -25.25
N SER A 389 0.84 0.57 -25.60
CA SER A 389 0.93 -0.67 -24.79
C SER A 389 -0.45 -1.31 -24.50
N GLU A 390 -1.40 -1.21 -25.44
CA GLU A 390 -2.72 -1.82 -25.28
C GLU A 390 -2.64 -3.36 -25.29
N VAL A 391 -3.30 -4.00 -24.32
CA VAL A 391 -3.29 -5.45 -24.11
C VAL A 391 -4.56 -5.91 -23.38
N ILE A 392 -4.97 -7.14 -23.64
CA ILE A 392 -6.01 -7.86 -22.88
C ILE A 392 -5.28 -8.87 -21.99
N LEU A 393 -5.52 -8.78 -20.67
CA LEU A 393 -4.81 -9.51 -19.62
C LEU A 393 -5.66 -10.66 -19.04
N SER A 394 -6.89 -10.84 -19.53
CA SER A 394 -7.84 -11.88 -19.11
C SER A 394 -7.82 -13.15 -19.97
N SER A 395 -6.99 -13.19 -21.02
CA SER A 395 -6.85 -14.27 -22.00
C SER A 395 -5.85 -15.33 -21.59
#